data_AF-A0A0G0FK36-F1
#
_entry.id   AF-A0A0G0FK36-F1
#
_cell.length_a   1.000
_cell.length_b   1.000
_cell.length_c   1.000
_cell.angle_alpha   90.00
_cell.angle_beta   90.00
_cell.angle_gamma   90.00
#
_symmetry.space_group_name_H-M   'P 1'
#
loop_
_entity.id
_entity.type
_entity.pdbx_description
1 polymer ?
#
loop_
_entity_poly.entity_id
_entity_poly.type
_entity_poly.pdbx_seq_one_letter_code
_entity_poly.pdbx_strand_id
1 'polypeptide(L)' 'MRIGYARAARLIDILEEKGVVSEGDGAKPREVLIKTDDRFGEIEETEQEDEQL' A
#
# COMPACT_ATOMS: atom_id res chain seq x y z
N MET A 1 4.37 7.41 -13.04
CA MET A 1 3.19 8.28 -12.85
C MET A 1 3.02 8.52 -11.35
N ARG A 2 2.77 9.75 -10.89
CA ARG A 2 2.50 10.04 -9.47
C ARG A 2 1.01 10.31 -9.27
N ILE A 3 0.44 9.75 -8.20
CA ILE A 3 -0.93 9.99 -7.77
C ILE A 3 -0.92 11.00 -6.62
N GLY A 4 -1.85 11.95 -6.63
CA GLY A 4 -1.98 12.96 -5.57
C GLY A 4 -2.65 12.38 -4.32
N TYR A 5 -2.36 12.98 -3.16
CA TYR A 5 -2.82 12.51 -1.84
C TYR A 5 -4.34 12.25 -1.77
N ALA A 6 -5.16 13.20 -2.26
CA ALA A 6 -6.63 13.05 -2.24
C ALA A 6 -7.17 11.89 -3.09
N ARG A 7 -6.42 11.46 -4.11
CA ARG A 7 -6.76 10.27 -4.90
C ARG A 7 -6.28 9.00 -4.20
N ALA A 8 -5.09 9.03 -3.59
CA ALA A 8 -4.57 7.91 -2.81
C ALA A 8 -5.48 7.59 -1.61
N ALA A 9 -5.93 8.60 -0.86
CA ALA A 9 -6.87 8.42 0.25
C ALA A 9 -8.14 7.66 -0.17
N ARG A 10 -8.78 8.08 -1.28
CA ARG A 10 -9.95 7.39 -1.82
C ARG A 10 -9.67 5.95 -2.24
N LEU A 11 -8.47 5.66 -2.76
CA LEU A 11 -8.10 4.28 -3.09
C LEU A 11 -7.97 3.44 -1.82
N ILE A 12 -7.37 4.00 -0.77
CA ILE A 12 -7.23 3.35 0.53
C ILE A 12 -8.59 3.02 1.15
N ASP A 13 -9.57 3.94 1.06
CA ASP A 13 -10.94 3.70 1.54
C ASP A 13 -11.60 2.53 0.80
N ILE A 14 -11.45 2.48 -0.53
CA ILE A 14 -11.99 1.39 -1.37
C ILE A 14 -11.32 0.05 -1.02
N LEU A 15 -10.02 0.06 -0.71
CA LEU A 15 -9.29 -1.16 -0.33
C LEU A 15 -9.72 -1.65 1.06
N GLU A 16 -10.05 -0.74 1.98
CA GLU A 16 -10.60 -1.08 3.30
C GLU A 16 -11.98 -1.72 3.16
N GLU A 17 -12.88 -1.12 2.37
CA GLU A 17 -14.22 -1.66 2.09
C GLU A 17 -14.17 -3.07 1.47
N LYS A 18 -13.13 -3.33 0.67
CA LYS A 18 -12.90 -4.65 0.04
C LYS A 18 -12.19 -5.66 0.94
N GLY A 19 -11.84 -5.28 2.18
CA GLY A 19 -11.10 -6.14 3.11
C GLY A 19 -9.66 -6.44 2.66
N VAL A 20 -9.06 -5.57 1.84
CA VAL A 20 -7.67 -5.72 1.37
C VAL A 20 -6.68 -5.11 2.35
N VAL A 21 -7.04 -3.99 2.98
CA VAL A 21 -6.26 -3.33 4.04
C VAL A 21 -7.09 -3.27 5.33
N SER A 22 -6.40 -3.25 6.46
CA SER A 22 -7.03 -3.08 7.78
C SER A 22 -7.69 -1.70 7.92
N GLU A 23 -8.58 -1.60 8.91
CA GLU A 23 -9.07 -0.30 9.40
C GLU A 23 -7.90 0.57 9.90
N GLY A 24 -8.11 1.89 9.90
CA GLY A 24 -7.12 2.84 10.40
C GLY A 24 -7.06 2.88 11.93
N ASP A 25 -5.90 2.55 12.51
CA ASP A 25 -5.62 2.70 13.95
C ASP A 25 -4.72 3.93 14.20
N GLY A 26 -5.31 5.11 14.03
CA GLY A 26 -4.66 6.40 14.30
C GLY A 26 -3.38 6.61 13.49
N ALA A 27 -2.24 6.67 14.18
CA ALA A 27 -0.94 6.90 13.56
C ALA A 27 -0.25 5.61 13.07
N LYS A 28 -0.81 4.44 13.34
CA LYS A 28 -0.19 3.18 12.93
C LYS A 28 -0.38 2.95 11.42
N PRO A 29 0.61 2.37 10.74
CA PRO A 29 0.43 1.88 9.38
C PRO A 29 -0.70 0.84 9.33
N ARG A 30 -1.45 0.85 8.24
CA ARG A 30 -2.47 -0.17 7.98
C ARG A 30 -1.80 -1.47 7.53
N GLU A 31 -2.34 -2.60 7.99
CA GLU A 31 -1.87 -3.92 7.58
C GLU A 31 -2.54 -4.35 6.28
N VAL A 32 -1.82 -5.11 5.44
CA VAL A 32 -2.36 -5.73 4.23
C VAL A 32 -2.88 -7.12 4.60
N LEU A 33 -4.16 -7.37 4.36
CA LEU A 33 -4.86 -8.58 4.82
C LEU A 33 -4.81 -9.73 3.80
N ILE A 34 -4.41 -9.44 2.56
CA ILE A 34 -4.30 -10.43 1.48
C ILE A 34 -2.85 -10.88 1.30
N LYS A 35 -2.67 -12.12 0.83
CA LYS A 35 -1.35 -12.65 0.47
C LYS A 35 -1.03 -12.34 -0.98
N THR A 36 0.25 -12.11 -1.26
CA THR A 36 0.78 -11.74 -2.58
C THR A 36 0.52 -12.83 -3.64
N ASP A 37 0.44 -14.08 -3.21
CA ASP A 37 0.28 -15.28 -4.05
C ASP A 37 -1.03 -15.29 -4.88
N ASP A 38 -2.07 -14.56 -4.45
CA ASP A 38 -3.39 -14.76 -5.03
C ASP A 38 -3.56 -14.18 -6.45
N ARG A 39 -2.94 -13.03 -6.81
CA ARG A 39 -3.20 -12.35 -8.11
C ARG A 39 -2.15 -11.35 -8.64
N PHE A 40 -1.09 -11.02 -7.91
CA PHE A 40 -0.13 -9.98 -8.32
C PHE A 40 1.28 -10.58 -8.41
N GLY A 41 1.96 -10.39 -9.54
CA GLY A 41 3.32 -10.87 -9.74
C GLY A 41 4.28 -10.32 -8.68
N GLU A 42 5.33 -11.07 -8.40
CA GLU A 42 6.37 -10.72 -7.43
C GLU A 42 6.86 -9.29 -7.68
N ILE A 43 6.65 -8.41 -6.70
CA ILE A 43 7.27 -7.09 -6.67
C ILE A 43 8.72 -7.32 -6.24
N GLU A 44 9.65 -7.19 -7.19
CA GLU A 44 11.08 -7.13 -6.88
C GLU A 44 11.31 -5.90 -6.00
N GLU A 45 11.58 -6.13 -4.71
CA GLU A 45 12.02 -5.08 -3.80
C GLU A 45 13.38 -4.58 -4.28
N THR A 46 13.38 -3.53 -5.11
CA THR A 46 14.62 -2.80 -5.39
C THR A 46 14.94 -2.00 -4.14
N GLU A 47 15.88 -2.50 -3.33
CA GLU A 47 16.55 -1.71 -2.31
C GLU A 47 17.17 -0.49 -3.01
N GLN A 48 16.50 0.66 -2.93
CA GLN A 48 17.11 1.92 -3.32
C GLN A 48 18.09 2.24 -2.20
N GLU A 49 19.35 1.85 -2.39
CA GLU A 49 20.46 2.37 -1.61
C GLU A 49 20.38 3.89 -1.69
N ASP A 50 20.09 4.54 -0.56
CA ASP A 50 20.27 5.96 -0.33
C ASP A 50 21.79 6.26 -0.40
N GLU A 51 22.38 6.12 -1.60
CA GLU A 51 23.73 6.59 -1.88
C GLU A 51 23.64 8.03 -2.39
N GLN A 52 23.90 8.93 -1.45
CA GLN A 52 24.78 10.09 -1.62
C GLN A 52 24.20 11.40 -2.15
N LEU A 53 24.09 12.38 -1.24
CA LEU A 53 24.61 13.75 -1.40
C LEU A 53 25.02 14.34 -0.04
#